data_AF-A0A1B7X989-F1
#
_entry.id   AF-A0A1B7X989-F1
#
_cell.length_a   1.000
_cell.length_b   1.000
_cell.length_c   1.000
_cell.angle_alpha   90.00
_cell.angle_beta   90.00
_cell.angle_gamma   90.00
#
_symmetry.space_group_name_H-M   'P 1'
#
loop_
_entity.id
_entity.type
_entity.pdbx_description
1 polymer ?
#
loop_
_entity_poly.entity_id
_entity_poly.type
_entity_poly.pdbx_seq_one_letter_code
_entity_poly.pdbx_strand_id
1 'polypeptide(L)' 'MKDQWCDELLSDPSGHGLKVVTDKIASIRFEVKREMDKGLAPDEFEGAQRLLQALESADEIANGYWNNMHQS' A
#
# COMPACT_ATOMS: atom_id res chain seq x y z
N MET A 1 0.08 -21.60 -1.39
CA MET A 1 1.17 -20.65 -1.65
C MET A 1 1.46 -20.03 -0.29
N LYS A 2 2.64 -20.24 0.30
CA LYS A 2 2.97 -19.51 1.55
C LYS A 2 3.12 -18.05 1.14
N ASP A 3 2.41 -17.17 1.83
CA ASP A 3 2.46 -15.73 1.60
C ASP A 3 3.85 -15.21 1.97
N GLN A 4 4.77 -15.26 1.02
CA GLN A 4 6.18 -14.94 1.20
C GLN A 4 6.39 -13.53 1.80
N TRP A 5 5.49 -12.60 1.48
CA TRP A 5 5.50 -11.24 2.02
C TRP A 5 5.22 -11.18 3.53
N CYS A 6 4.44 -12.11 4.10
CA CYS A 6 4.22 -12.21 5.53
C CYS A 6 5.49 -12.63 6.25
N ASP A 7 6.18 -13.65 5.73
CA ASP A 7 7.45 -14.14 6.27
C ASP A 7 8.54 -13.05 6.21
N GLU A 8 8.56 -12.25 5.14
CA GLU A 8 9.46 -11.11 4.99
C GLU A 8 9.19 -10.01 6.03
N LEU A 9 7.92 -9.63 6.26
CA LEU A 9 7.54 -8.67 7.31
C LEU A 9 7.78 -9.20 8.73
N LEU A 10 7.56 -10.51 8.96
CA LEU A 10 7.90 -11.18 10.24
C LEU A 10 9.39 -11.10 10.55
N SER A 11 10.24 -11.15 9.52
CA SER A 11 11.69 -11.13 9.67
C SER A 11 12.31 -9.72 9.74
N ASP A 12 11.49 -8.67 9.67
CA ASP A 12 11.92 -7.27 9.64
C ASP A 12 11.59 -6.48 10.93
N PRO A 13 12.24 -6.75 12.07
CA PRO A 13 12.02 -5.97 13.30
C PRO A 13 12.49 -4.50 13.17
N SER A 14 13.26 -4.17 12.12
CA SER A 14 13.72 -2.81 11.86
C SER A 14 12.68 -1.92 11.19
N GLY A 15 11.65 -2.52 10.58
CA GLY A 15 10.63 -1.83 9.79
C GLY A 15 11.15 -1.28 8.45
N HIS A 16 12.33 -1.69 8.00
CA HIS A 16 12.91 -1.20 6.75
C HIS A 16 12.14 -1.73 5.53
N GLY A 17 11.82 -3.02 5.51
CA GLY A 17 10.99 -3.64 4.49
C GLY A 17 9.57 -3.08 4.50
N LEU A 18 8.98 -2.89 5.69
CA LEU A 18 7.69 -2.19 5.82
C LEU A 18 7.76 -0.81 5.16
N LYS A 19 8.79 -0.01 5.49
CA LYS A 19 8.97 1.33 4.90
C LYS A 19 9.09 1.31 3.38
N VAL A 20 9.83 0.36 2.80
CA VAL A 20 9.94 0.24 1.34
C VAL A 20 8.57 0.00 0.70
N VAL A 21 7.75 -0.86 1.30
CA VAL A 21 6.40 -1.16 0.81
C VAL A 21 5.49 0.06 0.93
N THR A 22 5.46 0.72 2.09
CA THR A 22 4.59 1.89 2.31
C THR A 22 5.02 3.10 1.46
N ASP A 23 6.32 3.32 1.27
CA ASP A 23 6.85 4.35 0.36
C ASP A 23 6.43 4.07 -1.10
N LYS A 24 6.44 2.79 -1.52
CA LYS A 24 5.98 2.41 -2.86
C LYS A 24 4.48 2.63 -3.03
N ILE A 25 3.66 2.27 -2.04
CA ILE A 25 2.22 2.52 -2.04
C ILE A 25 1.95 4.03 -2.12
N ALA A 26 2.63 4.83 -1.30
CA ALA A 26 2.48 6.28 -1.30
C ALA A 26 2.84 6.91 -2.66
N SER A 27 3.91 6.44 -3.29
CA SER A 27 4.31 6.87 -4.64
C SER A 27 3.23 6.56 -5.68
N ILE A 28 2.65 5.35 -5.67
CA ILE A 28 1.59 4.99 -6.61
C ILE A 28 0.33 5.82 -6.34
N ARG A 29 -0.08 6.00 -5.08
CA ARG A 29 -1.23 6.85 -4.71
C ARG A 29 -1.05 8.29 -5.21
N PHE A 30 0.16 8.84 -5.10
CA PHE A 30 0.47 10.17 -5.60
C PHE A 30 0.30 10.27 -7.12
N GLU A 31 0.83 9.32 -7.87
CA GLU A 31 0.70 9.28 -9.33
C GLU A 31 -0.77 9.16 -9.76
N VAL A 32 -1.53 8.26 -9.13
CA VAL A 32 -2.97 8.09 -9.43
C VAL A 32 -3.75 9.38 -9.17
N LYS A 33 -3.53 10.03 -8.03
CA LYS A 33 -4.16 11.33 -7.73
C LYS A 33 -3.77 12.40 -8.75
N ARG A 34 -2.49 12.45 -9.15
CA ARG A 34 -2.02 13.40 -10.16
C ARG A 34 -2.70 13.18 -11.51
N GLU A 35 -2.94 11.94 -11.92
CA GLU A 35 -3.68 11.67 -13.16
C GLU A 35 -5.17 12.04 -13.02
N MET A 36 -5.79 11.80 -11.86
CA MET A 36 -7.15 12.27 -11.59
C MET A 36 -7.26 13.79 -11.67
N ASP A 37 -6.28 14.53 -11.13
CA ASP A 37 -6.25 16.00 -11.14
C ASP A 37 -6.12 16.59 -12.55
N LYS A 38 -5.56 15.85 -13.51
CA LYS A 38 -5.49 16.25 -14.93
C LYS A 38 -6.83 16.13 -15.65
N GLY A 39 -7.81 15.48 -15.03
CA GLY A 39 -9.08 15.14 -15.63
C GLY A 39 -9.01 13.78 -16.31
N LEU A 40 -9.93 12.89 -15.91
CA LEU A 40 -10.11 11.55 -16.47
C LEU A 40 -11.52 11.40 -17.02
N ALA A 41 -11.71 10.48 -17.96
CA ALA A 41 -13.05 10.05 -18.32
C ALA A 41 -13.75 9.41 -17.10
N PRO A 42 -15.10 9.41 -17.04
CA PRO A 42 -15.83 8.91 -15.87
C PRO A 42 -15.47 7.46 -15.47
N ASP A 43 -15.29 6.58 -16.45
CA ASP A 43 -14.90 5.18 -16.25
C ASP A 43 -13.46 5.02 -15.73
N GLU A 44 -12.54 5.84 -16.25
CA GLU A 44 -11.15 5.90 -15.78
C GLU A 44 -11.07 6.46 -14.35
N PHE A 45 -11.91 7.44 -14.03
CA PHE A 45 -12.00 8.03 -12.69
C PHE A 45 -12.50 7.00 -11.66
N GLU A 46 -13.55 6.23 -11.98
CA GLU A 46 -14.03 5.13 -11.13
C GLU A 46 -12.97 4.03 -10.96
N GLY A 47 -12.20 3.74 -12.02
CA GLY A 47 -11.05 2.84 -11.95
C GLY A 47 -9.97 3.35 -10.99
N ALA A 48 -9.61 4.63 -11.11
CA ALA A 48 -8.63 5.29 -10.26
C ALA A 48 -9.06 5.33 -8.78
N GLN A 49 -10.34 5.60 -8.51
CA GLN A 49 -10.90 5.56 -7.15
C GLN A 49 -10.78 4.16 -6.51
N ARG A 50 -11.16 3.11 -7.25
CA ARG A 50 -11.03 1.72 -6.75
C ARG A 50 -9.58 1.35 -6.49
N LEU A 51 -8.66 1.79 -7.34
CA LEU A 51 -7.23 1.58 -7.14
C LEU A 51 -6.72 2.30 -5.88
N LEU A 52 -7.12 3.56 -5.65
CA LEU A 52 -6.75 4.28 -4.44
C LEU A 52 -7.25 3.58 -3.18
N GLN A 53 -8.48 3.07 -3.19
CA GLN A 53 -9.05 2.33 -2.06
C GLN A 53 -8.29 1.03 -1.80
N ALA A 54 -7.93 0.28 -2.85
CA ALA A 54 -7.14 -0.94 -2.71
C ALA A 54 -5.74 -0.67 -2.13
N LEU A 55 -5.10 0.43 -2.56
CA LEU A 55 -3.80 0.86 -2.03
C LEU A 55 -3.87 1.27 -0.56
N GLU A 56 -4.96 1.91 -0.14
CA GLU A 56 -5.19 2.27 1.26
C GLU A 56 -5.36 1.01 2.13
N SER A 57 -6.19 0.05 1.70
CA SER A 57 -6.33 -1.23 2.42
C SER A 57 -5.02 -2.01 2.49
N ALA A 58 -4.20 -1.99 1.42
CA ALA A 58 -2.89 -2.64 1.43
C ALA A 58 -1.93 -2.02 2.45
N ASP A 59 -1.93 -0.69 2.57
CA ASP A 59 -1.13 0.05 3.55
C ASP A 59 -1.57 -0.29 4.99
N GLU A 60 -2.87 -0.30 5.25
CA GLU A 60 -3.44 -0.67 6.56
C GLU A 60 -3.07 -2.09 6.97
N ILE A 61 -3.17 -3.06 6.05
CA ILE A 61 -2.82 -4.46 6.32
C ILE A 61 -1.32 -4.60 6.62
N ALA A 62 -0.45 -3.97 5.82
CA ALA A 62 0.99 -4.05 6.01
C ALA A 62 1.41 -3.47 7.37
N ASN A 63 0.92 -2.28 7.71
CA ASN A 63 1.21 -1.64 9.00
C ASN A 63 0.61 -2.44 10.17
N GLY A 64 -0.65 -2.89 10.04
CA GLY A 64 -1.34 -3.63 11.09
C GLY A 64 -0.65 -4.96 11.40
N TYR A 65 -0.23 -5.69 10.38
CA TYR A 65 0.51 -6.94 10.55
C TYR A 65 1.86 -6.73 11.23
N TRP A 66 2.65 -5.76 10.74
CA TRP A 66 3.96 -5.48 11.30
C TRP A 66 3.89 -4.99 12.76
N ASN A 67 2.97 -4.08 13.08
CA ASN A 67 2.78 -3.56 14.44
C ASN A 67 2.41 -4.68 15.43
N ASN A 68 1.51 -5.59 15.04
CA ASN A 68 1.13 -6.73 15.86
C ASN A 68 2.35 -7.63 16.20
N MET A 69 3.21 -7.86 15.21
CA MET A 69 4.36 -8.76 15.37
C MET A 69 5.54 -8.15 16.15
N HIS A 70 5.75 -6.83 16.05
CA HIS A 70 7.00 -6.19 16.50
C HIS A 70 6.84 -5.09 17.56
N GLN A 71 5.63 -4.60 17.80
CA GLN A 71 5.37 -3.52 18.79
C GLN A 71 4.47 -3.96 19.97
N SER A 72 4.30 -5.28 20.17
CA SER A 72 3.58 -5.84 21.32
C SER A 72 4.36 -5.72 22.65
#